data_AF-F7UXB8-F1
#
_entry.id   AF-F7UXB8-F1
#
_cell.length_a   1.000
_cell.length_b   1.000
_cell.length_c   1.000
_cell.angle_alpha   90.00
_cell.angle_beta   90.00
_cell.angle_gamma   90.00
#
_symmetry.space_group_name_H-M   'P 1'
#
loop_
_entity.id
_entity.type
_entity.pdbx_description
1 polymer ?
#
loop_
_entity_poly.entity_id
_entity_poly.type
_entity_poly.pdbx_seq_one_letter_code
_entity_poly.pdbx_strand_id
1 'polypeptide(L)'
;MMSSRAHILHDERGASIVIALVFFLICAVIGSVVLTAASVQAKAVQTNKEMQQAEFVVGSAAQTIGYDLDRAQLTVSTDGKTVTYPEDSQSKAFFWKSFWQKYGVDVLAARNNGTAYTPTDQLTITQDGTTVYGTMTVDVDLNITVKLSADQNLDESSPYNMTVYLQCIPAYDTSGRLKSFSYERAVITKANGA
;
A
#
# COMPACT_ATOMS: atom_id res chain seq x y z
N MET A 1 55.16 15.63 -67.47
CA MET A 1 54.90 14.92 -66.20
C MET A 1 54.18 15.89 -65.28
N MET A 2 53.11 15.46 -64.61
CA MET A 2 52.42 16.19 -63.53
C MET A 2 51.32 17.21 -63.93
N SER A 3 50.18 16.74 -64.44
CA SER A 3 48.87 17.37 -64.16
C SER A 3 47.71 16.43 -64.52
N SER A 4 47.55 15.34 -63.77
CA SER A 4 46.39 14.42 -63.92
C SER A 4 46.09 13.71 -62.60
N ARG A 5 46.00 14.50 -61.51
CA ARG A 5 45.61 13.98 -60.18
C ARG A 5 44.50 14.78 -59.51
N ALA A 6 44.20 16.00 -59.97
CA ALA A 6 43.19 16.86 -59.34
C ALA A 6 41.74 16.52 -59.78
N HIS A 7 41.53 16.04 -61.00
CA HIS A 7 40.17 15.85 -61.55
C HIS A 7 39.49 14.56 -61.08
N ILE A 8 40.26 13.48 -60.86
CA ILE A 8 39.75 12.20 -60.34
C ILE A 8 39.25 12.36 -58.90
N LEU A 9 39.95 13.18 -58.09
CA LEU A 9 39.52 13.47 -56.72
C LEU A 9 38.22 14.27 -56.63
N HIS A 10 37.79 14.99 -57.67
CA HIS A 10 36.54 15.77 -57.60
C HIS A 10 35.30 14.90 -57.82
N ASP A 11 35.41 13.88 -58.69
CA ASP A 11 34.34 12.91 -58.98
C ASP A 11 34.20 11.88 -57.84
N GLU A 12 35.32 11.47 -57.24
CA GLU A 12 35.35 10.50 -56.12
C GLU A 12 35.02 11.15 -54.76
N ARG A 13 35.19 12.47 -54.59
CA ARG A 13 34.79 13.20 -53.37
C ARG A 13 33.28 13.25 -53.19
N GLY A 14 32.51 13.33 -54.29
CA GLY A 14 31.05 13.24 -54.25
C GLY A 14 30.58 11.85 -53.81
N ALA A 15 31.22 10.79 -54.33
CA ALA A 15 30.93 9.42 -53.92
C ALA A 15 31.31 9.16 -52.44
N SER A 16 32.47 9.64 -51.99
CA SER A 16 32.95 9.45 -50.61
C SER A 16 32.07 10.14 -49.56
N ILE A 17 31.59 11.36 -49.83
CA ILE A 17 30.72 12.09 -48.89
C ILE A 17 29.31 11.47 -48.82
N VAL A 18 28.80 10.94 -49.93
CA VAL A 18 27.52 10.21 -49.97
C VAL A 18 27.61 8.91 -49.16
N ILE A 19 28.70 8.15 -49.31
CA ILE A 19 28.91 6.91 -48.54
C ILE A 19 28.97 7.21 -47.03
N ALA A 20 29.62 8.29 -46.61
CA ALA A 20 29.66 8.70 -45.21
C ALA A 20 28.28 9.10 -44.66
N LEU A 21 27.48 9.85 -45.42
CA LEU A 21 26.13 10.24 -45.03
C LEU A 21 25.19 9.04 -44.92
N VAL A 22 25.28 8.07 -45.84
CA VAL A 22 24.51 6.82 -45.76
C VAL A 22 24.91 6.02 -44.53
N PHE A 23 26.20 5.95 -44.21
CA PHE A 23 26.66 5.27 -43.00
C PHE A 23 26.12 5.96 -41.73
N PHE A 24 26.17 7.29 -41.65
CA PHE A 24 25.57 8.04 -40.53
C PHE A 24 24.06 7.84 -40.44
N LEU A 25 23.35 7.79 -41.56
CA LEU A 25 21.91 7.53 -41.60
C LEU A 25 21.58 6.13 -41.08
N ILE A 26 22.31 5.11 -41.52
CA ILE A 26 22.17 3.73 -41.03
C ILE A 26 22.45 3.68 -39.53
N CYS A 27 23.54 4.32 -39.08
CA CYS A 27 23.87 4.42 -37.66
C CYS A 27 22.79 5.16 -36.86
N ALA A 28 22.18 6.21 -37.40
CA ALA A 28 21.11 6.95 -36.76
C ALA A 28 19.82 6.12 -36.63
N VAL A 29 19.44 5.38 -37.70
CA VAL A 29 18.26 4.50 -37.67
C VAL A 29 18.48 3.37 -36.67
N ILE A 30 19.61 2.65 -36.75
CA ILE A 30 19.92 1.56 -35.82
C ILE A 30 20.03 2.10 -34.38
N GLY A 31 20.69 3.24 -34.19
CA GLY A 31 20.82 3.91 -32.90
C GLY A 31 19.47 4.32 -32.29
N SER A 32 18.53 4.80 -33.11
CA SER A 32 17.19 5.18 -32.65
C SER A 32 16.35 3.98 -32.17
N VAL A 33 16.51 2.82 -32.81
CA VAL A 33 15.84 1.57 -32.39
C VAL A 33 16.41 1.07 -31.06
N VAL A 34 17.74 1.07 -30.91
CA VAL A 34 18.40 0.66 -29.66
C VAL A 34 18.03 1.61 -28.51
N LEU A 35 18.02 2.92 -28.75
CA LEU A 35 17.62 3.90 -27.75
C LEU A 35 16.17 3.68 -27.31
N THR A 36 15.26 3.46 -28.26
CA THR A 36 13.84 3.21 -27.98
C THR A 36 13.65 1.92 -27.17
N ALA A 37 14.34 0.83 -27.55
CA ALA A 37 14.33 -0.44 -26.81
C ALA A 37 14.92 -0.32 -25.39
N ALA A 38 15.95 0.52 -25.20
CA ALA A 38 16.51 0.82 -23.89
C ALA A 38 15.54 1.68 -23.05
N SER A 39 14.89 2.69 -23.66
CA SER A 39 13.92 3.55 -22.97
C SER A 39 12.69 2.79 -22.49
N VAL A 40 12.16 1.84 -23.28
CA VAL A 40 11.02 1.02 -22.82
C VAL A 40 11.40 0.11 -21.67
N GLN A 41 12.60 -0.48 -21.69
CA GLN A 41 13.09 -1.31 -20.59
C GLN A 41 13.37 -0.47 -19.35
N ALA A 42 13.98 0.70 -19.48
CA ALA A 42 14.21 1.62 -18.36
C ALA A 42 12.89 2.08 -17.73
N LYS A 43 11.90 2.45 -18.55
CA LYS A 43 10.57 2.82 -18.08
C LYS A 43 9.86 1.66 -17.39
N ALA A 44 9.88 0.47 -17.99
CA ALA A 44 9.30 -0.72 -17.39
C ALA A 44 9.96 -1.07 -16.05
N VAL A 45 11.29 -0.98 -15.96
CA VAL A 45 12.04 -1.23 -14.71
C VAL A 45 11.70 -0.19 -13.65
N GLN A 46 11.57 1.09 -14.03
CA GLN A 46 11.22 2.14 -13.08
C GLN A 46 9.79 1.97 -12.54
N THR A 47 8.81 1.77 -13.43
CA THR A 47 7.42 1.51 -13.02
C THR A 47 7.32 0.25 -12.17
N ASN A 48 8.05 -0.82 -12.49
CA ASN A 48 8.07 -2.03 -11.66
C ASN A 48 8.63 -1.79 -10.25
N LYS A 49 9.66 -0.94 -10.10
CA LYS A 49 10.20 -0.59 -8.78
C LYS A 49 9.20 0.22 -7.96
N GLU A 50 8.59 1.23 -8.56
CA GLU A 50 7.59 2.07 -7.89
C GLU A 50 6.37 1.24 -7.46
N MET A 51 5.90 0.34 -8.33
CA MET A 51 4.81 -0.59 -8.03
C MET A 51 5.16 -1.55 -6.88
N GLN A 52 6.35 -2.15 -6.92
CA GLN A 52 6.81 -3.04 -5.84
C GLN A 52 6.93 -2.29 -4.52
N GLN A 53 7.45 -1.06 -4.53
CA GLN A 53 7.57 -0.25 -3.32
C GLN A 53 6.19 0.05 -2.70
N ALA A 54 5.20 0.43 -3.51
CA ALA A 54 3.84 0.65 -3.02
C ALA A 54 3.26 -0.63 -2.38
N GLU A 55 3.43 -1.78 -3.03
CA GLU A 55 2.98 -3.07 -2.49
C GLU A 55 3.68 -3.40 -1.16
N PHE A 56 5.00 -3.23 -1.09
CA PHE A 56 5.77 -3.51 0.10
C PHE A 56 5.36 -2.63 1.28
N VAL A 57 5.14 -1.32 1.07
CA VAL A 57 4.79 -0.38 2.14
C VAL A 57 3.36 -0.62 2.65
N VAL A 58 2.39 -0.83 1.76
CA VAL A 58 1.01 -1.12 2.20
C VAL A 58 0.96 -2.50 2.88
N GLY A 59 1.69 -3.48 2.37
CA GLY A 59 1.81 -4.80 2.98
C GLY A 59 2.48 -4.78 4.37
N SER A 60 3.57 -4.03 4.54
CA SER A 60 4.25 -3.89 5.84
C SER A 60 3.38 -3.14 6.86
N ALA A 61 2.62 -2.12 6.42
CA ALA A 61 1.66 -1.43 7.26
C ALA A 61 0.55 -2.38 7.73
N ALA A 62 -0.01 -3.19 6.81
CA ALA A 62 -1.02 -4.19 7.13
C ALA A 62 -0.51 -5.23 8.14
N GLN A 63 0.71 -5.73 7.92
CA GLN A 63 1.38 -6.63 8.84
C GLN A 63 1.60 -5.98 10.21
N THR A 64 2.05 -4.74 10.25
CA THR A 64 2.29 -4.00 11.51
C THR A 64 1.01 -3.90 12.32
N ILE A 65 -0.12 -3.53 11.70
CA ILE A 65 -1.43 -3.47 12.38
C ILE A 65 -1.83 -4.84 12.94
N GLY A 66 -1.67 -5.89 12.15
CA GLY A 66 -2.01 -7.26 12.55
C GLY A 66 -1.13 -7.78 13.69
N TYR A 67 0.19 -7.55 13.60
CA TYR A 67 1.15 -7.96 14.62
C TYR A 67 1.00 -7.19 15.93
N ASP A 68 0.65 -5.90 15.87
CA ASP A 68 0.37 -5.09 17.06
C ASP A 68 -0.77 -5.75 17.88
N LEU A 69 -1.87 -6.15 17.23
CA LEU A 69 -2.98 -6.80 17.94
C LEU A 69 -2.65 -8.20 18.47
N ASP A 70 -2.00 -9.05 17.66
CA ASP A 70 -1.64 -10.42 18.04
C ASP A 70 -0.77 -10.43 19.31
N ARG A 71 0.14 -9.46 19.41
CA ARG A 71 1.00 -9.30 20.59
C ARG A 71 0.27 -8.77 21.81
N ALA A 72 -0.81 -8.01 21.62
CA ALA A 72 -1.50 -7.34 22.71
C ALA A 72 -2.53 -8.18 23.45
N GLN A 73 -2.97 -9.30 22.87
CA GLN A 73 -4.02 -10.16 23.44
C GLN A 73 -5.16 -9.31 24.04
N LEU A 74 -5.62 -8.36 23.23
CA LEU A 74 -6.53 -7.31 23.68
C LEU A 74 -7.76 -7.95 24.31
N THR A 75 -7.94 -7.73 25.61
CA THR A 75 -9.18 -8.05 26.31
C THR A 75 -9.80 -6.74 26.73
N VAL A 76 -10.84 -6.32 26.02
CA VAL A 76 -11.66 -5.17 26.42
C VAL A 76 -12.71 -5.67 27.39
N SER A 77 -12.66 -5.20 28.64
CA SER A 77 -13.76 -5.41 29.58
C SER A 77 -14.77 -4.29 29.45
N THR A 78 -16.05 -4.61 29.45
CA THR A 78 -17.12 -3.62 29.36
C THR A 78 -18.20 -3.85 30.42
N ASP A 79 -18.65 -2.77 31.04
CA ASP A 79 -19.86 -2.74 31.87
C ASP A 79 -21.13 -2.44 31.03
N GLY A 80 -20.99 -2.42 29.70
CA GLY A 80 -21.99 -1.98 28.75
C GLY A 80 -21.90 -0.49 28.35
N LYS A 81 -21.00 0.28 28.96
CA LYS A 81 -20.80 1.73 28.68
C LYS A 81 -19.35 2.14 28.53
N THR A 82 -18.42 1.43 29.16
CA THR A 82 -16.98 1.77 29.15
C THR A 82 -16.13 0.61 28.64
N VAL A 83 -14.93 0.93 28.17
CA VAL A 83 -13.92 -0.01 27.67
C VAL A 83 -12.70 0.09 28.59
N THR A 84 -12.45 -0.97 29.36
CA THR A 84 -11.29 -1.03 30.27
C THR A 84 -10.23 -1.96 29.68
N TYR A 85 -9.00 -1.48 29.65
CA TYR A 85 -7.81 -2.21 29.22
C TYR A 85 -7.02 -2.71 30.43
N PRO A 86 -6.48 -3.93 30.41
CA PRO A 86 -5.58 -4.38 31.47
C PRO A 86 -4.31 -3.53 31.52
N GLU A 87 -4.06 -2.88 32.67
CA GLU A 87 -2.96 -1.93 32.90
C GLU A 87 -1.55 -2.53 32.70
N ASP A 88 -1.41 -3.85 32.85
CA ASP A 88 -0.12 -4.57 32.78
C ASP A 88 0.45 -4.72 31.34
N SER A 89 -0.25 -4.17 30.35
CA SER A 89 0.11 -4.26 28.94
C SER A 89 1.02 -3.11 28.51
N GLN A 90 2.19 -2.96 29.15
CA GLN A 90 3.10 -1.83 28.88
C GLN A 90 3.72 -1.81 27.45
N SER A 91 3.48 -2.77 26.54
CA SER A 91 4.39 -2.87 25.38
C SER A 91 3.89 -3.45 24.06
N LYS A 92 2.61 -3.76 23.84
CA LYS A 92 2.30 -4.64 22.69
C LYS A 92 1.25 -4.21 21.66
N ALA A 93 0.24 -3.40 22.00
CA ALA A 93 -0.59 -2.70 21.01
C ALA A 93 -0.85 -1.25 21.35
N PHE A 94 0.06 -0.36 20.98
CA PHE A 94 -0.17 1.07 21.20
C PHE A 94 -1.33 1.57 20.34
N PHE A 95 -1.40 1.12 19.08
CA PHE A 95 -2.42 1.55 18.14
C PHE A 95 -3.83 1.15 18.62
N TRP A 96 -4.03 -0.13 18.91
CA TRP A 96 -5.35 -0.62 19.34
C TRP A 96 -5.75 -0.13 20.73
N LYS A 97 -4.78 0.17 21.61
CA LYS A 97 -5.07 0.84 22.88
C LYS A 97 -5.59 2.26 22.67
N SER A 98 -4.93 3.07 21.84
CA SER A 98 -5.41 4.41 21.56
C SER A 98 -6.76 4.40 20.84
N PHE A 99 -7.01 3.41 19.99
CA PHE A 99 -8.28 3.26 19.28
C PHE A 99 -9.48 3.11 20.23
N TRP A 100 -9.55 2.07 21.08
CA TRP A 100 -10.73 1.94 21.95
C TRP A 100 -10.76 2.92 23.11
N GLN A 101 -9.60 3.48 23.53
CA GLN A 101 -9.62 4.61 24.46
C GLN A 101 -10.33 5.83 23.87
N LYS A 102 -10.15 6.07 22.56
CA LYS A 102 -10.74 7.23 21.88
C LYS A 102 -12.17 6.98 21.42
N TYR A 103 -12.44 5.83 20.80
CA TYR A 103 -13.71 5.55 20.11
C TYR A 103 -14.55 4.46 20.77
N GLY A 104 -14.07 3.79 21.82
CA GLY A 104 -14.72 2.60 22.36
C GLY A 104 -16.14 2.85 22.86
N VAL A 105 -16.41 4.03 23.43
CA VAL A 105 -17.77 4.42 23.87
C VAL A 105 -18.71 4.56 22.66
N ASP A 106 -18.25 5.22 21.59
CA ASP A 106 -19.06 5.41 20.38
C ASP A 106 -19.29 4.09 19.64
N VAL A 107 -18.29 3.21 19.59
CA VAL A 107 -18.41 1.86 19.02
C VAL A 107 -19.46 1.05 19.78
N LEU A 108 -19.41 1.06 21.11
CA LEU A 108 -20.40 0.36 21.93
C LEU A 108 -21.80 0.96 21.79
N ALA A 109 -21.91 2.29 21.66
CA ALA A 109 -23.18 2.96 21.39
C ALA A 109 -23.75 2.58 20.02
N ALA A 110 -22.93 2.58 18.98
CA ALA A 110 -23.31 2.16 17.63
C ALA A 110 -23.78 0.69 17.61
N ARG A 111 -23.06 -0.20 18.30
CA ARG A 111 -23.46 -1.61 18.49
C ARG A 111 -24.81 -1.72 19.17
N ASN A 112 -25.03 -0.99 20.26
CA ASN A 112 -26.32 -1.00 20.98
C ASN A 112 -27.48 -0.49 20.11
N ASN A 113 -27.18 0.35 19.11
CA ASN A 113 -28.14 0.82 18.11
C ASN A 113 -28.24 -0.11 16.89
N GLY A 114 -27.49 -1.22 16.85
CA GLY A 114 -27.49 -2.16 15.72
C GLY A 114 -26.80 -1.63 14.45
N THR A 115 -25.88 -0.66 14.59
CA THR A 115 -25.17 -0.02 13.48
C THR A 115 -23.66 -0.23 13.58
N ALA A 116 -22.98 -0.34 12.45
CA ALA A 116 -21.52 -0.30 12.39
C ALA A 116 -20.98 1.10 12.73
N TYR A 117 -19.75 1.16 13.21
CA TYR A 117 -19.03 2.39 13.51
C TYR A 117 -17.78 2.53 12.65
N THR A 118 -17.65 3.67 11.97
CA THR A 118 -16.47 4.05 11.19
C THR A 118 -15.96 5.37 11.76
N PRO A 119 -14.75 5.43 12.34
CA PRO A 119 -14.17 6.69 12.79
C PRO A 119 -14.05 7.68 11.63
N THR A 120 -14.32 8.95 11.90
CA THR A 120 -14.16 10.03 10.91
C THR A 120 -12.69 10.31 10.60
N ASP A 121 -11.79 10.04 11.54
CA ASP A 121 -10.37 10.26 11.37
C ASP A 121 -9.76 9.18 10.47
N GLN A 122 -9.02 9.62 9.45
CA GLN A 122 -8.28 8.72 8.59
C GLN A 122 -7.08 8.13 9.33
N LEU A 123 -6.90 6.82 9.20
CA LEU A 123 -5.70 6.14 9.68
C LEU A 123 -4.52 6.52 8.78
N THR A 124 -3.41 6.94 9.37
CA THR A 124 -2.16 7.22 8.65
C THR A 124 -1.00 6.46 9.28
N ILE A 125 -0.29 5.67 8.47
CA ILE A 125 0.91 4.95 8.88
C ILE A 125 2.05 5.41 7.98
N THR A 126 3.03 6.10 8.55
CA THR A 126 4.22 6.55 7.81
C THR A 126 5.38 5.60 8.09
N GLN A 127 5.92 4.99 7.04
CA GLN A 127 7.09 4.13 7.09
C GLN A 127 8.08 4.53 6.00
N ASP A 128 9.33 4.79 6.38
CA ASP A 128 10.43 5.17 5.47
C ASP A 128 10.08 6.32 4.49
N GLY A 129 9.33 7.32 4.97
CA GLY A 129 8.94 8.50 4.18
C GLY A 129 7.72 8.29 3.26
N THR A 130 7.17 7.08 3.21
CA THR A 130 5.93 6.77 2.49
C THR A 130 4.78 6.67 3.48
N THR A 131 3.65 7.29 3.16
CA THR A 131 2.45 7.25 4.02
C THR A 131 1.42 6.29 3.42
N VAL A 132 0.94 5.37 4.24
CA VAL A 132 -0.21 4.51 3.97
C VAL A 132 -1.41 5.11 4.67
N TYR A 133 -2.50 5.22 3.92
CA TYR A 133 -3.78 5.72 4.40
C TYR A 133 -4.71 4.55 4.65
N GLY A 134 -5.61 4.70 5.61
CA GLY A 134 -6.57 3.67 5.94
C GLY A 134 -7.88 4.19 6.47
N THR A 135 -8.91 3.35 6.34
CA THR A 135 -10.16 3.51 7.05
C THR A 135 -10.42 2.25 7.86
N MET A 136 -11.09 2.41 8.98
CA MET A 136 -11.43 1.33 9.89
C MET A 136 -12.93 1.31 10.10
N THR A 137 -13.51 0.12 10.12
CA THR A 137 -14.93 -0.08 10.42
C THR A 137 -15.05 -1.18 11.45
N VAL A 138 -15.85 -0.95 12.48
CA VAL A 138 -16.23 -1.93 13.49
C VAL A 138 -17.70 -2.27 13.27
N ASP A 139 -18.00 -3.54 13.04
CA ASP A 139 -19.40 -3.97 12.84
C ASP A 139 -20.14 -4.19 14.17
N VAL A 140 -21.40 -4.61 14.08
CA VAL A 140 -22.28 -4.85 15.25
C VAL A 140 -21.79 -6.02 16.11
N ASP A 141 -21.09 -6.97 15.50
CA ASP A 141 -20.47 -8.12 16.17
C ASP A 141 -19.08 -7.79 16.74
N LEU A 142 -18.65 -6.52 16.63
CA LEU A 142 -17.35 -5.98 17.01
C LEU A 142 -16.18 -6.53 16.18
N ASN A 143 -16.43 -7.13 15.02
CA ASN A 143 -15.36 -7.44 14.07
C ASN A 143 -14.81 -6.14 13.51
N ILE A 144 -13.50 -6.09 13.29
CA ILE A 144 -12.83 -4.90 12.76
C ILE A 144 -12.35 -5.20 11.33
N THR A 145 -12.66 -4.28 10.43
CA THR A 145 -12.12 -4.24 9.07
C THR A 145 -11.30 -2.98 8.91
N VAL A 146 -10.02 -3.11 8.57
CA VAL A 146 -9.13 -2.00 8.22
C VAL A 146 -8.78 -2.10 6.74
N LYS A 147 -9.20 -1.12 5.95
CA LYS A 147 -8.77 -0.97 4.55
C LYS A 147 -7.55 -0.05 4.52
N LEU A 148 -6.54 -0.41 3.74
CA LEU A 148 -5.27 0.31 3.61
C LEU A 148 -4.94 0.54 2.13
N SER A 149 -4.41 1.72 1.82
CA SER A 149 -3.98 2.13 0.48
C SER A 149 -2.78 3.08 0.55
N ALA A 150 -2.00 3.12 -0.54
CA ALA A 150 -1.01 4.18 -0.75
C ALA A 150 -1.67 5.50 -1.22
N ASP A 151 -2.92 5.45 -1.69
CA ASP A 151 -3.70 6.64 -2.07
C ASP A 151 -4.53 7.14 -0.87
N GLN A 152 -4.46 8.44 -0.61
CA GLN A 152 -5.26 9.12 0.40
C GLN A 152 -6.76 8.97 0.16
N ASN A 153 -7.20 8.84 -1.10
CA ASN A 153 -8.61 8.67 -1.44
C ASN A 153 -9.10 7.23 -1.27
N LEU A 154 -8.21 6.29 -0.90
CA LEU A 154 -8.53 4.86 -0.77
C LEU A 154 -9.16 4.30 -2.04
N ASP A 155 -8.62 4.68 -3.21
CA ASP A 155 -9.14 4.25 -4.51
C ASP A 155 -9.19 2.73 -4.61
N GLU A 156 -10.39 2.17 -4.70
CA GLU A 156 -10.63 0.72 -4.73
C GLU A 156 -10.06 0.04 -5.97
N SER A 157 -9.71 0.80 -7.02
CA SER A 157 -9.06 0.28 -8.22
C SER A 157 -7.58 -0.06 -8.04
N SER A 158 -6.96 0.39 -6.94
CA SER A 158 -5.56 0.08 -6.65
C SER A 158 -5.38 -1.42 -6.32
N PRO A 159 -4.56 -2.16 -7.10
CA PRO A 159 -4.32 -3.59 -6.85
C PRO A 159 -3.44 -3.86 -5.62
N TYR A 160 -2.88 -2.80 -5.02
CA TYR A 160 -2.01 -2.86 -3.85
C TYR A 160 -2.75 -2.60 -2.54
N ASN A 161 -4.07 -2.37 -2.62
CA ASN A 161 -4.88 -2.16 -1.44
C ASN A 161 -4.91 -3.44 -0.59
N MET A 162 -4.82 -3.25 0.72
CA MET A 162 -4.81 -4.34 1.69
C MET A 162 -5.99 -4.19 2.63
N THR A 163 -6.60 -5.31 2.99
CA THR A 163 -7.63 -5.38 4.03
C THR A 163 -7.12 -6.24 5.18
N VAL A 164 -7.11 -5.67 6.38
CA VAL A 164 -6.85 -6.39 7.62
C VAL A 164 -8.20 -6.65 8.29
N TYR A 165 -8.55 -7.91 8.45
CA TYR A 165 -9.77 -8.34 9.10
C TYR A 165 -9.45 -9.00 10.46
N LEU A 166 -10.27 -8.66 11.44
CA LEU A 166 -10.15 -9.09 12.83
C LEU A 166 -11.50 -9.60 13.32
N GLN A 167 -11.57 -10.90 13.56
CA GLN A 167 -12.76 -11.53 14.08
C GLN A 167 -12.83 -11.39 15.61
N CYS A 168 -13.96 -10.90 16.10
CA CYS A 168 -14.22 -10.75 17.53
C CYS A 168 -14.59 -12.09 18.17
N ILE A 169 -14.10 -12.31 19.39
CA ILE A 169 -14.49 -13.39 20.29
C ILE A 169 -15.17 -12.75 21.51
N PRO A 170 -16.50 -12.67 21.54
CA PRO A 170 -17.23 -12.08 22.67
C PRO A 170 -17.36 -13.06 23.84
N ALA A 171 -17.31 -12.53 25.05
CA ALA A 171 -17.60 -13.25 26.28
C ALA A 171 -18.78 -12.57 27.01
N TYR A 172 -19.78 -13.38 27.35
CA TYR A 172 -21.01 -12.91 27.98
C TYR A 172 -21.07 -13.32 29.46
N ASP A 173 -21.73 -12.52 30.28
CA ASP A 173 -22.08 -12.89 31.64
C ASP A 173 -23.27 -13.86 31.70
N THR A 174 -23.62 -14.31 32.90
CA THR A 174 -24.76 -15.21 33.13
C THR A 174 -26.12 -14.57 32.81
N SER A 175 -26.18 -13.25 32.62
CA SER A 175 -27.37 -12.50 32.22
C SER A 175 -27.42 -12.23 30.71
N GLY A 176 -26.47 -12.78 29.92
CA GLY A 176 -26.37 -12.58 28.48
C GLY A 176 -25.83 -11.22 28.06
N ARG A 177 -25.26 -10.43 28.99
CA ARG A 177 -24.64 -9.13 28.68
C ARG A 177 -23.19 -9.33 28.28
N LEU A 178 -22.73 -8.55 27.30
CA LEU A 178 -21.32 -8.56 26.89
C LEU A 178 -20.48 -8.12 28.10
N LYS A 179 -19.57 -8.98 28.54
CA LYS A 179 -18.68 -8.76 29.68
C LYS A 179 -17.28 -8.36 29.21
N SER A 180 -16.79 -9.05 28.19
CA SER A 180 -15.51 -8.74 27.57
C SER A 180 -15.46 -9.25 26.13
N PHE A 181 -14.49 -8.80 25.36
CA PHE A 181 -14.20 -9.38 24.05
C PHE A 181 -12.71 -9.36 23.75
N SER A 182 -12.29 -10.32 22.93
CA SER A 182 -10.94 -10.42 22.36
C SER A 182 -11.01 -10.64 20.86
N TYR A 183 -9.86 -10.79 20.21
CA TYR A 183 -9.77 -10.96 18.77
C TYR A 183 -8.98 -12.21 18.39
N GLU A 184 -9.39 -12.86 17.31
CA GLU A 184 -8.57 -13.85 16.62
C GLU A 184 -7.36 -13.18 15.94
N ARG A 185 -6.45 -14.02 15.45
CA ARG A 185 -5.30 -13.55 14.66
C ARG A 185 -5.80 -12.83 13.41
N ALA A 186 -5.15 -11.70 13.10
CA ALA A 186 -5.49 -10.91 11.92
C ALA A 186 -5.37 -11.71 10.62
N VAL A 187 -6.40 -11.57 9.78
CA VAL A 187 -6.42 -12.09 8.42
C VAL A 187 -6.13 -10.93 7.48
N ILE A 188 -5.00 -11.00 6.79
CA ILE A 188 -4.56 -9.97 5.86
C ILE A 188 -4.85 -10.47 4.44
N THR A 189 -5.62 -9.70 3.69
CA THR A 189 -6.00 -10.02 2.30
C THR A 189 -5.68 -8.85 1.39
N LYS A 190 -5.29 -9.14 0.15
CA LYS A 190 -5.28 -8.12 -0.89
C LYS A 190 -6.72 -7.82 -1.26
N ALA A 191 -7.07 -6.54 -1.37
CA ALA A 191 -8.30 -6.17 -2.03
C ALA A 191 -8.12 -6.58 -3.50
N ASN A 192 -8.93 -7.52 -3.97
CA ASN A 192 -8.84 -7.95 -5.37
C ASN A 192 -9.06 -6.73 -6.25
N GLY A 193 -7.99 -6.21 -6.85
CA GLY A 193 -8.09 -5.26 -7.95
C GLY A 193 -8.87 -5.93 -9.07
N ALA A 194 -9.97 -5.30 -9.48
CA ALA A 194 -10.72 -5.73 -10.66
C ALA A 194 -9.86 -5.62 -11.93
#